data_AF-A0A6I1WXB6-F1
#
_entry.id   AF-A0A6I1WXB6-F1
#
_cell.length_a   1.000
_cell.length_b   1.000
_cell.length_c   1.000
_cell.angle_alpha   90.00
_cell.angle_beta   90.00
_cell.angle_gamma   90.00
#
_symmetry.space_group_name_H-M   'P 1'
#
loop_
_entity.id
_entity.type
_entity.pdbx_description
1 polymer ?
#
loop_
_entity_poly.entity_id
_entity_poly.type
_entity_poly.pdbx_seq_one_letter_code
_entity_poly.pdbx_strand_id
1 'polypeptide(L)'
;MAISSMQYVYDPLDRLVSSVLAGEPLLQRFYQRQRLASEIQGDVTRCVFQSADQLLAQGDNTSTHLLITDLQRSVLGADQENRQGYSPYGQRTTYRGLSTLLGFNGERPDPTSGHYLLGNGYRAGGCRS
;
A
#
# COMPACT_ATOMS: atom_id res chain seq x y z
N MET A 1 6.01 17.86 21.28
CA MET A 1 5.27 17.04 20.29
C MET A 1 5.29 17.81 18.98
N ALA A 2 6.09 17.39 18.01
CA ALA A 2 6.03 17.96 16.66
C ALA A 2 4.81 17.35 15.97
N ILE A 3 3.90 18.18 15.47
CA ILE A 3 2.77 17.72 14.68
C ILE A 3 3.34 17.46 13.28
N SER A 4 3.60 16.19 12.95
CA SER A 4 4.01 15.82 11.60
C SER A 4 2.83 16.10 10.66
N SER A 5 2.94 17.15 9.84
CA SER A 5 1.92 17.46 8.84
C SER A 5 2.07 16.50 7.65
N MET A 6 0.96 15.89 7.25
CA MET A 6 0.86 15.06 6.06
C MET A 6 -0.03 15.79 5.06
N GLN A 7 0.50 16.06 3.87
CA GLN A 7 -0.28 16.64 2.77
C GLN A 7 -0.64 15.55 1.79
N TYR A 8 -1.90 15.53 1.35
CA TYR A 8 -2.42 14.59 0.37
C TYR A 8 -2.90 15.37 -0.86
N VAL A 9 -2.54 14.91 -2.04
CA VAL A 9 -2.93 15.50 -3.33
C VAL A 9 -3.74 14.47 -4.10
N TYR A 10 -4.93 14.88 -4.53
CA TYR A 10 -5.86 14.05 -5.28
C TYR A 10 -6.00 14.54 -6.71
N ASP A 11 -6.25 13.64 -7.65
CA ASP A 11 -6.62 13.99 -9.02
C ASP A 11 -8.14 14.21 -9.17
N PRO A 12 -8.63 14.68 -10.33
CA PRO A 12 -10.07 14.89 -10.57
C PRO A 12 -10.93 13.61 -10.54
N LEU A 13 -10.31 12.43 -10.45
CA LEU A 13 -10.98 11.15 -10.26
C LEU A 13 -10.94 10.70 -8.78
N ASP A 14 -10.63 11.63 -7.87
CA ASP A 14 -10.49 11.42 -6.43
C ASP A 14 -9.45 10.37 -6.05
N ARG A 15 -8.40 10.20 -6.87
CA ARG A 15 -7.31 9.26 -6.59
C ARG A 15 -6.14 9.99 -5.95
N LEU A 16 -5.60 9.41 -4.88
CA LEU A 16 -4.45 9.94 -4.16
C LEU A 16 -3.16 9.84 -5.02
N VAL A 17 -2.83 10.89 -5.76
CA VAL A 17 -1.67 10.91 -6.66
C VAL A 17 -0.36 11.24 -5.96
N SER A 18 -0.43 11.96 -4.84
CA SER A 18 0.78 12.29 -4.09
C SER A 18 0.53 12.50 -2.62
N SER A 19 1.53 12.21 -1.79
CA SER A 19 1.54 12.60 -0.39
C SER A 19 2.93 12.97 0.08
N VAL A 20 3.04 13.93 0.98
CA VAL A 20 4.32 14.30 1.61
C VAL A 20 4.14 14.40 3.12
N LEU A 21 4.98 13.68 3.85
CA LEU A 21 5.13 13.83 5.29
C LEU A 21 6.24 14.84 5.54
N ALA A 22 6.07 15.73 6.52
CA ALA A 22 7.11 16.68 6.89
C ALA A 22 8.45 15.98 7.20
N GLY A 23 9.48 16.25 6.39
CA GLY A 23 10.82 15.66 6.51
C GLY A 23 11.09 14.46 5.60
N GLU A 24 10.09 13.95 4.89
CA GLU A 24 10.22 12.83 3.94
C GLU A 24 10.16 13.32 2.48
N PRO A 25 10.80 12.61 1.54
CA PRO A 25 10.65 12.90 0.12
C PRO A 25 9.21 12.68 -0.35
N LEU A 26 8.82 13.44 -1.37
CA LEU A 26 7.49 13.37 -1.99
C LEU A 26 7.20 11.94 -2.43
N LEU A 27 6.06 11.41 -1.98
CA LEU A 27 5.51 10.15 -2.44
C LEU A 27 4.61 10.41 -3.65
N GLN A 28 4.92 9.82 -4.79
CA GLN A 28 4.09 9.89 -5.99
C GLN A 28 3.53 8.52 -6.32
N ARG A 29 2.25 8.48 -6.69
CA ARG A 29 1.53 7.24 -6.99
C ARG A 29 1.00 7.29 -8.41
N PHE A 30 1.25 6.21 -9.15
CA PHE A 30 0.82 6.04 -10.51
C PHE A 30 -0.20 4.93 -10.59
N TYR A 31 -1.32 5.20 -11.26
CA TYR A 31 -2.46 4.30 -11.33
C TYR A 31 -2.67 3.81 -12.75
N GLN A 32 -2.84 2.50 -12.89
CA GLN A 32 -3.36 1.90 -14.11
C GLN A 32 -4.86 1.60 -13.90
N ARG A 33 -5.72 2.32 -14.63
CA ARG A 33 -7.18 2.35 -14.41
C ARG A 33 -7.53 2.89 -13.01
N GLN A 34 -7.86 2.00 -12.07
CA GLN A 34 -8.20 2.35 -10.67
C GLN A 34 -7.25 1.68 -9.66
N ARG A 35 -6.12 1.15 -10.12
CA ARG A 35 -5.23 0.33 -9.28
C ARG A 35 -3.83 0.89 -9.27
N LEU A 36 -3.21 0.90 -8.10
CA LEU A 36 -1.82 1.34 -7.93
C LEU A 36 -0.91 0.42 -8.76
N ALA A 37 -0.16 1.03 -9.68
CA ALA A 37 0.80 0.34 -10.54
C ALA A 37 2.23 0.59 -10.07
N SER A 38 2.54 1.85 -9.72
CA SER A 38 3.88 2.22 -9.25
C SER A 38 3.81 3.30 -8.19
N GLU A 39 4.80 3.31 -7.31
CA GLU A 39 5.01 4.33 -6.31
C GLU A 39 6.47 4.78 -6.36
N ILE A 40 6.70 6.09 -6.31
CA ILE A 40 8.04 6.69 -6.31
C ILE A 40 8.18 7.53 -5.05
N GLN A 41 9.23 7.28 -4.27
CA GLN A 41 9.57 8.02 -3.06
C GLN A 41 11.06 8.34 -3.05
N GLY A 42 11.41 9.58 -3.43
CA GLY A 42 12.83 9.94 -3.64
C GLY A 42 13.47 9.03 -4.68
N ASP A 43 14.55 8.34 -4.31
CA ASP A 43 15.26 7.41 -5.20
C ASP A 43 14.64 6.01 -5.24
N VAL A 44 13.68 5.71 -4.36
CA VAL A 44 13.06 4.38 -4.29
C VAL A 44 11.84 4.35 -5.20
N THR A 45 11.89 3.50 -6.23
CA THR A 45 10.71 3.15 -7.04
C THR A 45 10.22 1.77 -6.64
N ARG A 46 8.91 1.64 -6.44
CA ARG A 46 8.22 0.37 -6.19
C ARG A 46 7.17 0.15 -7.28
N CYS A 47 7.18 -1.03 -7.86
CA CYS A 47 6.25 -1.44 -8.91
C CYS A 47 5.41 -2.63 -8.45
N VAL A 48 4.16 -2.64 -8.88
CA VAL A 48 3.21 -3.72 -8.61
C VAL A 48 2.82 -4.36 -9.93
N PHE A 49 3.02 -5.66 -10.00
CA PHE A 49 2.64 -6.47 -11.14
C PHE A 49 1.32 -7.18 -10.84
N GLN A 50 0.32 -6.90 -11.66
CA GLN A 50 -1.01 -7.48 -11.56
C GLN A 50 -1.51 -7.89 -12.94
N SER A 51 -2.28 -8.98 -12.99
CA SER A 51 -2.94 -9.46 -14.21
C SER A 51 -4.41 -9.70 -13.92
N ALA A 52 -5.29 -9.16 -14.77
CA ALA A 52 -6.72 -9.12 -14.53
C ALA A 52 -7.02 -8.64 -13.11
N ASP A 53 -7.50 -9.52 -12.23
CA ASP A 53 -7.83 -9.24 -10.83
C ASP A 53 -6.87 -9.83 -9.81
N GLN A 54 -5.74 -10.40 -10.23
CA GLN A 54 -4.78 -11.00 -9.31
C GLN A 54 -3.50 -10.15 -9.18
N LEU A 55 -3.05 -9.99 -7.95
CA LEU A 55 -1.74 -9.43 -7.62
C LEU A 55 -0.71 -10.54 -7.70
N LEU A 56 0.29 -10.35 -8.56
CA LEU A 56 1.25 -11.40 -8.89
C LEU A 56 2.59 -11.17 -8.22
N ALA A 57 3.12 -9.96 -8.31
CA ALA A 57 4.42 -9.63 -7.76
C ALA A 57 4.49 -8.15 -7.37
N GLN A 58 5.48 -7.83 -6.55
CA GLN A 58 5.95 -6.47 -6.35
C GLN A 58 7.46 -6.44 -6.54
N GLY A 59 7.99 -5.31 -6.98
CA GLY A 59 9.43 -5.10 -7.02
C GLY A 59 9.79 -3.69 -6.61
N ASP A 60 11.03 -3.53 -6.20
CA ASP A 60 11.69 -2.24 -6.06
C ASP A 60 12.96 -2.21 -6.92
N ASN A 61 13.78 -1.19 -6.75
CA ASN A 61 15.03 -1.04 -7.52
C ASN A 61 16.03 -2.18 -7.31
N THR A 62 15.88 -2.99 -6.26
CA THR A 62 16.87 -3.98 -5.82
C THR A 62 16.36 -5.42 -5.88
N SER A 63 15.06 -5.62 -5.71
CA SER A 63 14.47 -6.95 -5.53
C SER A 63 13.07 -7.02 -6.10
N THR A 64 12.67 -8.23 -6.52
CA THR A 64 11.29 -8.52 -6.94
C THR A 64 10.82 -9.75 -6.18
N HIS A 65 9.65 -9.65 -5.57
CA HIS A 65 9.06 -10.70 -4.77
C HIS A 65 7.71 -11.11 -5.35
N LEU A 66 7.50 -12.41 -5.49
CA LEU A 66 6.20 -12.97 -5.88
C LEU A 66 5.22 -12.85 -4.71
N LEU A 67 4.02 -12.34 -4.96
CA LEU A 67 2.99 -12.16 -3.96
C LEU A 67 2.07 -13.38 -3.91
N ILE A 68 1.78 -13.81 -2.69
CA ILE A 68 0.73 -14.80 -2.43
C ILE A 68 -0.52 -13.99 -2.08
N THR A 69 -1.55 -14.07 -2.92
CA THR A 69 -2.79 -13.32 -2.75
C THR A 69 -4.01 -14.22 -2.62
N ASP A 70 -5.03 -13.75 -1.92
CA ASP A 70 -6.33 -14.42 -1.86
C ASP A 70 -7.27 -13.95 -3.00
N LEU A 71 -8.47 -14.54 -3.09
CA LEU A 71 -9.49 -14.15 -4.08
C LEU A 71 -9.99 -12.70 -3.89
N GLN A 72 -9.80 -12.13 -2.70
CA GLN A 72 -10.10 -10.73 -2.40
C GLN A 72 -8.89 -9.81 -2.63
N ARG A 73 -7.81 -10.33 -3.25
CA ARG A 73 -6.57 -9.60 -3.57
C ARG A 73 -5.79 -9.15 -2.33
N SER A 74 -6.09 -9.68 -1.16
CA SER A 74 -5.32 -9.44 0.05
C SER A 74 -3.99 -10.15 -0.05
N VAL A 75 -2.90 -9.43 0.18
CA VAL A 75 -1.55 -10.01 0.10
C VAL A 75 -1.24 -10.79 1.37
N LEU A 76 -1.42 -12.11 1.27
CA LEU A 76 -1.15 -13.08 2.33
C LEU A 76 0.34 -13.33 2.54
N GLY A 77 1.20 -12.96 1.58
CA GLY A 77 2.63 -13.14 1.76
C GLY A 77 3.48 -12.78 0.55
N ALA A 78 4.79 -12.88 0.71
CA ALA A 78 5.76 -12.71 -0.35
C ALA A 78 6.80 -13.85 -0.33
N ASP A 79 7.16 -14.34 -1.51
CA ASP A 79 8.29 -15.26 -1.76
C ASP A 79 8.31 -16.53 -0.89
N GLN A 80 7.12 -17.07 -0.55
CA GLN A 80 6.88 -18.24 0.30
C GLN A 80 7.34 -18.14 1.77
N GLU A 81 8.27 -17.25 2.13
CA GLU A 81 8.87 -17.18 3.46
C GLU A 81 8.16 -16.28 4.49
N ASN A 82 7.08 -15.60 4.11
CA ASN A 82 6.36 -14.75 5.04
C ASN A 82 4.85 -14.81 4.77
N ARG A 83 4.13 -15.61 5.54
CA ARG A 83 2.66 -15.68 5.51
C ARG A 83 2.06 -14.81 6.61
N GLN A 84 1.10 -13.96 6.24
CA GLN A 84 0.31 -13.11 7.12
C GLN A 84 -1.18 -13.39 6.89
N GLY A 85 -1.93 -13.38 7.99
CA GLY A 85 -3.40 -13.39 7.96
C GLY A 85 -3.96 -12.00 8.19
N TYR A 86 -5.11 -11.72 7.59
CA TYR A 86 -5.90 -10.52 7.87
C TYR A 86 -7.15 -10.89 8.66
N SER A 87 -7.49 -10.09 9.65
CA SER A 87 -8.83 -10.11 10.23
C SER A 87 -9.86 -9.62 9.19
N PRO A 88 -11.17 -9.92 9.35
CA PRO A 88 -12.22 -9.47 8.43
C PRO A 88 -12.25 -7.94 8.20
N TYR A 89 -11.68 -7.17 9.15
CA TYR A 89 -11.59 -5.71 9.11
C TYR A 89 -10.19 -5.19 8.71
N GLY A 90 -9.34 -6.03 8.11
CA GLY A 90 -8.03 -5.62 7.59
C GLY A 90 -6.91 -5.51 8.62
N GLN A 91 -7.14 -5.84 9.89
CA GLN A 91 -6.05 -5.89 10.88
C GLN A 91 -5.04 -6.99 10.53
N ARG A 92 -3.76 -6.61 10.48
CA ARG A 92 -2.64 -7.55 10.34
C ARG A 92 -2.32 -8.14 11.72
N THR A 93 -2.38 -9.46 11.83
CA THR A 93 -2.06 -10.17 13.09
C THR A 93 -0.56 -10.31 13.34
N THR A 94 0.31 -9.96 12.38
CA THR A 94 1.76 -10.10 12.53
C THR A 94 2.51 -8.97 11.83
N TYR A 95 3.10 -8.08 12.62
CA TYR A 95 4.07 -7.06 12.18
C TYR A 95 5.46 -7.70 11.95
N ARG A 96 5.53 -8.85 11.26
CA ARG A 96 6.82 -9.40 10.84
C ARG A 96 7.10 -8.94 9.43
N GLY A 97 7.92 -7.88 9.34
CA GLY A 97 8.95 -7.68 8.32
C GLY A 97 8.55 -7.58 6.84
N LEU A 98 7.30 -7.82 6.47
CA LEU A 98 6.87 -7.68 5.09
C LEU A 98 6.75 -6.21 4.72
N SER A 99 7.77 -5.70 4.04
CA SER A 99 7.77 -4.46 3.27
C SER A 99 6.90 -4.60 2.00
N THR A 100 5.73 -5.21 2.13
CA THR A 100 4.78 -5.29 1.01
C THR A 100 4.09 -3.96 0.81
N LEU A 101 4.19 -3.43 -0.42
CA LEU A 101 3.61 -2.15 -0.80
C LEU A 101 2.09 -2.15 -0.59
N LEU A 102 1.45 -3.27 -0.95
CA LEU A 102 0.02 -3.51 -0.84
C LEU A 102 -0.27 -4.52 0.28
N GLY A 103 -1.45 -4.41 0.88
CA GLY A 103 -1.90 -5.26 1.97
C GLY A 103 -3.30 -5.80 1.73
N PHE A 104 -4.21 -5.49 2.64
CA PHE A 104 -5.61 -5.90 2.59
C PHE A 104 -6.31 -5.35 1.32
N ASN A 105 -7.09 -6.18 0.63
CA ASN A 105 -7.78 -5.85 -0.63
C ASN A 105 -6.88 -5.29 -1.75
N GLY A 106 -5.57 -5.48 -1.67
CA GLY A 106 -4.62 -4.88 -2.60
C GLY A 106 -4.50 -3.36 -2.45
N GLU A 107 -4.83 -2.81 -1.28
CA GLU A 107 -4.66 -1.40 -0.96
C GLU A 107 -3.38 -1.15 -0.15
N ARG A 108 -2.87 0.09 -0.24
CA ARG A 108 -1.66 0.52 0.48
C ARG A 108 -2.03 1.00 1.88
N PRO A 109 -1.44 0.44 2.95
CA PRO A 109 -1.62 0.98 4.30
C PRO A 109 -0.96 2.36 4.39
N ASP A 110 -1.61 3.30 5.08
CA ASP A 110 -1.06 4.62 5.38
C ASP A 110 0.18 4.47 6.29
N PRO A 111 1.35 5.01 5.89
CA PRO A 111 2.60 4.80 6.63
C PRO A 111 2.60 5.39 8.04
N THR A 112 1.77 6.40 8.30
CA THR A 112 1.74 7.10 9.59
C THR A 112 0.79 6.44 10.60
N SER A 113 -0.28 5.81 10.12
CA SER A 113 -1.33 5.26 10.98
C SER A 113 -1.52 3.74 10.88
N GLY A 114 -0.96 3.09 9.85
CA GLY A 114 -1.18 1.67 9.57
C GLY A 114 -2.61 1.35 9.12
N HIS A 115 -3.47 2.36 8.95
CA HIS A 115 -4.84 2.20 8.49
C HIS A 115 -4.91 2.01 6.97
N TYR A 116 -5.88 1.23 6.52
CA TYR A 116 -6.19 1.09 5.10
C TYR A 116 -7.11 2.21 4.67
N LEU A 117 -6.72 2.93 3.63
CA LEU A 117 -7.54 3.95 3.00
C LEU A 117 -8.53 3.31 2.03
N LEU A 118 -9.56 2.67 2.59
CA LEU A 118 -10.59 1.96 1.84
C LEU A 118 -11.31 2.92 0.87
N GLY A 119 -11.33 2.55 -0.41
CA GLY A 119 -12.07 3.26 -1.45
C GLY A 119 -11.32 4.44 -2.06
N ASN A 120 -10.14 4.19 -2.65
CA ASN A 120 -9.33 5.17 -3.37
C ASN A 120 -8.75 6.33 -2.53
N GLY A 121 -8.64 6.19 -1.20
CA GLY A 121 -8.13 7.29 -0.36
C GLY A 121 -9.18 8.03 0.45
N TYR A 122 -10.46 7.64 0.38
CA TYR A 122 -11.58 8.45 0.86
C TYR A 122 -12.06 8.13 2.29
N ARG A 123 -11.76 6.94 2.83
CA ARG A 123 -12.17 6.58 4.20
C ARG A 123 -10.98 6.03 4.98
N ALA A 124 -10.51 6.81 5.96
CA ALA A 124 -9.64 6.29 7.01
C ALA A 124 -10.47 5.45 7.98
N GLY A 125 -10.40 4.12 7.84
CA GLY A 125 -10.96 3.19 8.82
C GLY A 125 -10.04 3.10 10.03
N GLY A 126 -10.18 4.04 10.97
CA GLY A 126 -9.45 4.02 12.23
C GLY A 126 -10.17 3.18 13.29
N CYS A 127 -9.48 2.24 13.93
CA CYS A 127 -9.88 1.77 15.26
C CYS A 127 -9.06 2.56 16.28
N ARG A 128 -9.76 3.32 17.13
CA ARG A 128 -9.19 3.97 18.30
C ARG A 128 -8.75 2.90 19.29
N SER A 129 -7.50 2.91 19.72
CA SER A 129 -7.10 2.38 21.04
C SER A 129 -7.09 3.53 22.03
#